data_AF-A0A662J7T1-F1
#
_entry.id   AF-A0A662J7T1-F1
#
_cell.length_a   1.000
_cell.length_b   1.000
_cell.length_c   1.000
_cell.angle_alpha   90.00
_cell.angle_beta   90.00
_cell.angle_gamma   90.00
#
_symmetry.space_group_name_H-M   'P 1'
#
loop_
_entity.id
_entity.type
_entity.pdbx_description
1 polymer ?
#
loop_
_entity_poly.entity_id
_entity_poly.type
_entity_poly.pdbx_seq_one_letter_code
_entity_poly.pdbx_strand_id
1 'polypeptide(L)'
;MFVHDGEPLEEFQVEVNSKEEVGKRLKEELSRREGFEVTVSPCPVFEKLDFLFRLSQVVLVVRNKEETRGGEVAELTYGLVKGQGDGVCLFKKDGVALSSMLLEFLDKWKVNLRSYRNMKELKEEVLRYLRYRVDEYRKQVEHYMIP
;
A
#
# COMPACT_ATOMS: atom_id res chain seq x y z
N MET A 1 5.69 7.65 19.91
CA MET A 1 4.24 7.35 19.93
C MET A 1 3.70 7.88 18.61
N PHE A 2 3.48 7.02 17.61
CA PHE A 2 2.98 7.46 16.31
C PHE A 2 1.46 7.59 16.40
N VAL A 3 0.98 8.82 16.52
CA VAL A 3 -0.43 9.21 16.45
C VAL A 3 -0.65 9.72 15.03
N HIS A 4 -1.46 9.01 14.25
CA HIS A 4 -1.93 9.49 12.95
C HIS A 4 -3.43 9.28 12.96
N ASP A 5 -4.17 10.38 13.08
CA ASP A 5 -5.62 10.38 13.27
C ASP A 5 -6.38 10.26 11.93
N GLY A 6 -5.72 9.77 10.87
CA GLY A 6 -6.28 9.67 9.53
C GLY A 6 -6.48 11.01 8.81
N GLU A 7 -6.24 12.14 9.48
CA GLU A 7 -6.21 13.46 8.86
C GLU A 7 -5.03 13.54 7.88
N PRO A 8 -5.24 13.95 6.61
CA PRO A 8 -4.15 14.12 5.66
C PRO A 8 -3.13 15.12 6.23
N LEU A 9 -1.84 14.78 6.13
CA LEU A 9 -0.74 15.65 6.58
C LEU A 9 -0.79 17.02 5.87
N GLU A 10 -1.34 17.05 4.66
CA GLU A 10 -1.59 18.26 3.87
C GLU A 10 -2.85 18.05 3.01
N GLU A 11 -3.72 19.05 2.96
CA GLU A 11 -4.87 19.10 2.07
C GLU A 11 -4.79 20.38 1.23
N PHE A 12 -4.97 20.24 -0.09
CA PHE A 12 -5.01 21.38 -1.00
C PHE A 12 -6.33 21.35 -1.77
N GLN A 13 -7.10 22.42 -1.63
CA GLN A 13 -8.29 22.61 -2.44
C GLN A 13 -7.91 23.46 -3.65
N VAL A 14 -8.04 22.87 -4.83
CA VAL A 14 -7.86 23.58 -6.10
C VAL A 14 -9.24 23.67 -6.72
N GLU A 15 -9.80 24.88 -6.82
CA GLU A 15 -10.98 25.11 -7.66
C GLU A 15 -10.56 25.01 -9.12
N VAL A 16 -11.18 24.08 -9.85
CA VAL A 16 -10.83 23.78 -11.23
C VAL A 16 -12.07 23.74 -12.10
N ASN A 17 -12.06 24.49 -13.20
CA ASN A 17 -13.21 24.59 -14.11
C ASN A 17 -13.13 23.57 -15.26
N SER A 18 -11.99 22.86 -15.41
CA SER A 18 -11.78 21.82 -16.42
C SER A 18 -10.71 20.80 -15.98
N LYS A 19 -10.75 19.58 -16.52
CA LYS A 19 -9.72 18.55 -16.26
C LYS A 19 -8.32 18.95 -16.77
N GLU A 20 -8.25 19.78 -17.80
CA GLU A 20 -6.99 20.25 -18.40
C GLU A 20 -6.28 21.27 -17.50
N GLU A 21 -7.02 22.09 -16.73
CA GLU A 21 -6.44 23.01 -15.75
C GLU A 21 -5.79 22.29 -14.57
N VAL A 22 -6.28 21.10 -14.21
CA VAL A 22 -5.79 20.33 -13.04
C VAL A 22 -4.29 20.07 -13.17
N GLY A 23 -3.87 19.53 -14.32
CA GLY A 23 -2.47 19.15 -14.55
C GLY A 23 -1.53 20.35 -14.57
N LYS A 24 -1.98 21.48 -15.13
CA LYS A 24 -1.20 22.72 -15.17
C LYS A 24 -1.01 23.32 -13.79
N ARG A 25 -2.08 23.45 -13.01
CA ARG A 25 -2.01 23.98 -11.63
C ARG A 25 -1.19 23.08 -10.72
N LEU A 26 -1.33 21.76 -10.83
CA LEU A 26 -0.48 20.80 -10.12
C LEU A 26 1.00 20.97 -10.49
N LYS A 27 1.31 21.13 -11.77
CA LYS A 27 2.69 21.36 -12.23
C LYS A 27 3.27 22.63 -11.59
N GLU A 28 2.54 23.75 -11.68
CA GLU A 28 3.00 25.05 -11.17
C GLU A 28 3.21 25.01 -9.65
N GLU A 29 2.26 24.43 -8.91
CA GLU A 29 2.31 24.34 -7.45
C GLU A 29 3.45 23.44 -6.97
N LEU A 30 3.58 22.24 -7.55
CA LEU A 30 4.66 21.31 -7.20
C LEU A 30 6.02 21.88 -7.58
N SER A 31 6.16 22.52 -8.75
CA SER A 31 7.44 23.11 -9.16
C SER A 31 7.85 24.26 -8.24
N ARG A 32 6.89 25.07 -7.80
CA ARG A 32 7.13 26.16 -6.83
C ARG A 32 7.58 25.61 -5.49
N ARG A 33 6.91 24.57 -4.99
CA ARG A 33 7.19 23.95 -3.70
C ARG A 33 8.55 23.29 -3.65
N GLU A 34 8.85 22.48 -4.66
CA GLU A 34 10.04 21.64 -4.66
C GLU A 34 11.30 22.39 -5.14
N GLY A 35 11.13 23.57 -5.75
CA GLY A 35 12.24 24.42 -6.19
C GLY A 35 12.92 23.94 -7.48
N PHE A 36 12.32 22.98 -8.19
CA PHE A 36 12.75 22.48 -9.49
C PHE A 36 11.57 22.26 -10.43
N GLU A 37 11.81 22.15 -11.74
CA GLU A 37 10.74 21.91 -12.69
C GLU A 37 10.17 20.49 -12.52
N VAL A 38 8.89 20.41 -12.16
CA VAL A 38 8.15 19.15 -12.04
C VAL A 38 7.40 18.90 -13.34
N THR A 39 7.37 17.66 -13.82
CA THR A 39 6.50 17.25 -14.93
C THR A 39 5.31 16.48 -14.38
N VAL A 40 4.11 16.87 -14.78
CA VAL A 40 2.87 16.16 -14.45
C VAL A 40 2.32 15.55 -15.74
N SER A 41 2.26 14.22 -15.78
CA SER A 41 1.69 13.47 -16.90
C SER A 41 0.54 12.59 -16.40
N PRO A 42 -0.51 12.39 -17.22
CA PRO A 42 -1.51 11.37 -16.95
C PRO A 42 -0.84 10.00 -16.92
N CYS A 43 -1.10 9.23 -15.87
CA CYS A 43 -0.61 7.86 -15.72
C CYS A 43 -1.81 6.95 -15.42
N PRO A 44 -2.00 5.84 -16.15
CA PRO A 44 -3.03 4.85 -15.86
C PRO A 44 -2.96 4.34 -14.42
N VAL A 45 -4.11 4.01 -13.83
CA VAL A 45 -4.18 3.55 -12.43
C VAL A 45 -3.32 2.32 -12.19
N PHE A 46 -3.28 1.36 -13.14
CA PHE A 46 -2.44 0.17 -13.02
C PHE A 46 -0.94 0.48 -13.06
N GLU A 47 -0.50 1.47 -13.84
CA GLU A 47 0.90 1.88 -13.85
C GLU A 47 1.30 2.57 -12.54
N LYS A 48 0.41 3.38 -11.97
CA LYS A 48 0.61 3.96 -10.62
C LYS A 48 0.72 2.84 -9.59
N LEU A 49 -0.18 1.88 -9.64
CA LEU A 49 -0.20 0.74 -8.73
C LEU A 49 1.09 -0.09 -8.87
N ASP A 50 1.53 -0.40 -10.09
CA ASP A 50 2.81 -1.07 -10.37
C ASP A 50 4.01 -0.31 -9.79
N PHE A 51 3.99 1.03 -9.87
CA PHE A 51 5.05 1.86 -9.31
C PHE A 51 5.08 1.79 -7.78
N LEU A 52 3.91 1.93 -7.13
CA LEU A 52 3.78 1.79 -5.69
C LEU A 52 4.25 0.42 -5.21
N PHE A 53 3.80 -0.63 -5.88
CA PHE A 53 4.18 -2.01 -5.61
C PHE A 53 5.70 -2.19 -5.70
N ARG A 54 6.35 -1.76 -6.80
CA ARG A 54 7.82 -1.86 -6.96
C ARG A 54 8.63 -1.11 -5.91
N LEU A 55 8.14 0.05 -5.47
CA LEU A 55 8.82 0.84 -4.44
C LEU A 55 8.54 0.34 -3.01
N SER A 56 7.50 -0.48 -2.84
CA SER A 56 7.11 -0.96 -1.52
C SER A 56 7.97 -2.12 -1.10
N GLN A 57 8.67 -1.97 0.04
CA GLN A 57 9.30 -3.11 0.69
C GLN A 57 8.28 -4.01 1.40
N VAL A 58 7.15 -3.44 1.82
CA VAL A 58 6.13 -4.17 2.55
C VAL A 58 4.78 -3.65 2.10
N VAL A 59 3.86 -4.57 1.79
CA VAL A 59 2.49 -4.22 1.44
C VAL A 59 1.55 -4.80 2.50
N LEU A 60 0.80 -3.92 3.15
CA LEU A 60 -0.17 -4.29 4.17
C LEU A 60 -1.56 -4.08 3.61
N VAL A 61 -2.33 -5.16 3.51
CA VAL A 61 -3.73 -5.11 3.07
C VAL A 61 -4.60 -5.31 4.30
N VAL A 62 -5.53 -4.41 4.56
CA VAL A 62 -6.39 -4.47 5.74
C VAL A 62 -7.85 -4.62 5.30
N ARG A 63 -8.46 -5.74 5.67
CA ARG A 63 -9.87 -6.03 5.40
C ARG A 63 -10.68 -5.97 6.70
N ASN A 64 -11.28 -4.80 6.94
CA ASN A 64 -11.99 -4.50 8.19
C ASN A 64 -13.45 -4.97 8.21
N LYS A 65 -14.08 -5.07 7.04
CA LYS A 65 -15.44 -5.57 6.85
C LYS A 65 -15.53 -6.22 5.48
N GLU A 66 -16.51 -7.08 5.30
CA GLU A 66 -16.82 -7.60 3.98
C GLU A 66 -17.51 -6.51 3.17
N GLU A 67 -16.81 -6.00 2.15
CA GLU A 67 -17.40 -5.07 1.18
C GLU A 67 -17.59 -5.77 -0.16
N THR A 68 -18.73 -5.52 -0.81
CA THR A 68 -19.03 -5.99 -2.17
C THR A 68 -18.11 -5.40 -3.23
N ARG A 69 -17.41 -4.30 -2.94
CA ARG A 69 -16.52 -3.63 -3.90
C ARG A 69 -15.10 -4.18 -3.89
N GLY A 70 -14.62 -4.72 -2.76
CA GLY A 70 -13.38 -5.50 -2.65
C GLY A 70 -12.15 -4.93 -3.36
N GLY A 71 -12.03 -3.61 -3.46
CA GLY A 71 -10.96 -2.96 -4.23
C GLY A 71 -9.57 -3.34 -3.71
N GLU A 72 -9.43 -3.46 -2.39
CA GLU A 72 -8.21 -3.89 -1.73
C GLU A 72 -7.82 -5.34 -2.10
N VAL A 73 -8.82 -6.20 -2.34
CA VAL A 73 -8.60 -7.59 -2.79
C VAL A 73 -8.18 -7.62 -4.24
N ALA A 74 -8.76 -6.75 -5.08
CA ALA A 74 -8.35 -6.63 -6.48
C ALA A 74 -6.91 -6.12 -6.60
N GLU A 75 -6.53 -5.10 -5.83
CA GLU A 75 -5.17 -4.56 -5.76
C GLU A 75 -4.17 -5.60 -5.25
N LEU A 76 -4.52 -6.31 -4.16
CA LEU A 76 -3.73 -7.43 -3.66
C LEU A 76 -3.50 -8.46 -4.76
N THR A 77 -4.58 -8.97 -5.36
CA THR A 77 -4.53 -10.01 -6.40
C THR A 77 -3.67 -9.57 -7.58
N TYR A 78 -3.80 -8.32 -8.01
CA TYR A 78 -2.98 -7.74 -9.07
C TYR A 78 -1.48 -7.77 -8.72
N GLY A 79 -1.11 -7.31 -7.52
CA GLY A 79 0.28 -7.35 -7.05
C GLY A 79 0.84 -8.77 -6.98
N LEU A 80 0.06 -9.73 -6.47
CA LEU A 80 0.44 -11.15 -6.42
C LEU A 80 0.72 -11.71 -7.81
N VAL A 81 -0.19 -11.50 -8.77
CA VAL A 81 -0.05 -11.98 -10.15
C VAL A 81 1.18 -11.37 -10.84
N LYS A 82 1.57 -10.15 -10.48
CA LYS A 82 2.80 -9.49 -10.95
C LYS A 82 4.08 -9.99 -10.29
N GLY A 83 3.99 -10.99 -9.42
CA GLY A 83 5.14 -11.59 -8.74
C GLY A 83 5.58 -10.85 -7.47
N GLN A 84 4.77 -9.91 -6.99
CA GLN A 84 5.08 -9.11 -5.80
C GLN A 84 4.42 -9.67 -4.53
N GLY A 85 4.44 -11.00 -4.38
CA GLY A 85 3.88 -11.67 -3.21
C GLY A 85 4.76 -11.61 -1.97
N ASP A 86 6.08 -11.46 -2.15
CA ASP A 86 7.01 -11.34 -1.02
C ASP A 86 6.81 -10.00 -0.29
N GLY A 87 6.78 -10.05 1.04
CA GLY A 87 6.52 -8.88 1.87
C GLY A 87 5.05 -8.46 1.95
N VAL A 88 4.11 -9.20 1.35
CA VAL A 88 2.67 -8.94 1.47
C VAL A 88 2.08 -9.60 2.70
N CYS A 89 1.28 -8.85 3.46
CA CYS A 89 0.48 -9.38 4.57
C CYS A 89 -0.97 -8.87 4.49
N LEU A 90 -1.92 -9.80 4.51
CA LEU A 90 -3.33 -9.52 4.64
C LEU A 90 -3.72 -9.60 6.13
N PHE A 91 -4.23 -8.49 6.66
CA PHE A 91 -4.87 -8.41 7.97
C PHE A 91 -6.38 -8.44 7.78
N LYS A 92 -7.05 -9.46 8.31
CA LYS A 92 -8.51 -9.54 8.30
C LYS A 92 -9.08 -9.29 9.70
N LYS A 93 -10.20 -8.58 9.78
CA LYS A 93 -10.96 -8.53 11.03
C LYS A 93 -11.59 -9.90 11.32
N ASP A 94 -11.62 -10.29 12.58
CA ASP A 94 -12.33 -11.50 12.99
C ASP A 94 -13.83 -11.40 12.69
N GLY A 95 -14.40 -12.53 12.25
CA GLY A 95 -15.76 -12.59 11.73
C GLY A 95 -15.91 -12.16 10.26
N VAL A 96 -14.88 -11.61 9.62
CA VAL A 96 -14.90 -11.34 8.18
C VAL A 96 -14.50 -12.60 7.42
N ALA A 97 -15.42 -13.09 6.58
CA ALA A 97 -15.15 -14.20 5.68
C ALA A 97 -14.27 -13.74 4.51
N LEU A 98 -13.37 -14.64 4.09
CA LEU A 98 -12.64 -14.52 2.83
C LEU A 98 -13.29 -15.44 1.81
N SER A 99 -13.40 -15.01 0.56
CA SER A 99 -13.90 -15.88 -0.50
C SER A 99 -12.93 -17.04 -0.74
N SER A 100 -13.45 -18.18 -1.18
CA SER A 100 -12.63 -19.33 -1.55
C SER A 100 -11.56 -18.96 -2.59
N MET A 101 -11.93 -18.14 -3.58
CA MET A 101 -10.99 -17.64 -4.58
C MET A 101 -9.86 -16.82 -3.97
N LEU A 102 -10.14 -15.94 -3.00
CA LEU A 102 -9.07 -15.20 -2.33
C LEU A 102 -8.14 -16.15 -1.56
N LEU A 103 -8.67 -17.17 -0.90
CA LEU A 103 -7.84 -18.17 -0.22
C LEU A 103 -6.88 -18.88 -1.20
N GLU A 104 -7.35 -19.25 -2.40
CA GLU A 104 -6.48 -19.82 -3.44
C GLU A 104 -5.31 -18.89 -3.82
N PHE A 105 -5.56 -17.57 -3.91
CA PHE A 105 -4.50 -16.57 -4.14
C PHE A 105 -3.53 -16.47 -2.95
N LEU A 106 -4.04 -16.49 -1.72
CA LEU A 106 -3.16 -16.42 -0.54
C LEU A 106 -2.26 -17.65 -0.44
N ASP A 107 -2.82 -18.83 -0.70
CA ASP A 107 -2.09 -20.11 -0.62
C ASP A 107 -1.03 -20.22 -1.72
N LYS A 108 -1.39 -19.93 -2.97
CA LYS A 108 -0.48 -20.04 -4.11
C LYS A 108 0.74 -19.11 -3.99
N TRP A 109 0.56 -17.90 -3.47
CA TRP A 109 1.64 -16.92 -3.30
C TRP A 109 2.21 -16.85 -1.88
N LYS A 110 1.78 -17.77 -0.98
CA LYS A 110 2.25 -17.86 0.41
C LYS A 110 2.12 -16.53 1.16
N VAL A 111 1.03 -15.82 0.95
CA VAL A 111 0.76 -14.52 1.56
C VAL A 111 0.55 -14.72 3.07
N ASN A 112 1.18 -13.86 3.87
CA ASN A 112 0.93 -13.88 5.31
C ASN A 112 -0.51 -13.44 5.59
N LEU A 113 -1.29 -14.28 6.27
CA LEU A 113 -2.62 -13.95 6.74
C LEU A 113 -2.60 -13.79 8.26
N ARG A 114 -3.06 -12.63 8.75
CA ARG A 114 -3.21 -12.35 10.18
C ARG A 114 -4.62 -11.88 10.47
N SER A 115 -5.10 -12.16 11.67
CA SER A 115 -6.40 -11.70 12.11
C SER A 115 -6.29 -10.69 13.27
N TYR A 116 -7.31 -9.85 13.40
CA TYR A 116 -7.44 -8.89 14.49
C TYR A 116 -8.90 -8.70 14.88
N ARG A 117 -9.18 -8.37 16.14
CA ARG A 117 -10.55 -8.11 16.63
C ARG A 117 -10.86 -6.62 16.71
N ASN A 118 -9.85 -5.83 17.04
CA ASN A 118 -9.97 -4.39 17.26
C ASN A 118 -8.73 -3.64 16.77
N MET A 119 -8.81 -2.31 16.75
CA MET A 119 -7.75 -1.44 16.22
C MET A 119 -6.43 -1.53 17.00
N LYS A 120 -6.49 -1.78 18.31
CA LYS A 120 -5.29 -1.97 19.14
C LYS A 120 -4.53 -3.22 18.70
N GLU A 121 -5.24 -4.33 18.55
CA GLU A 121 -4.67 -5.60 18.09
C GLU A 121 -4.14 -5.51 16.66
N LEU A 122 -4.85 -4.81 15.75
CA LEU A 122 -4.34 -4.54 14.40
C LEU A 122 -2.98 -3.82 14.45
N LYS A 123 -2.86 -2.75 15.25
CA LYS A 123 -1.60 -2.01 15.40
C LYS A 123 -0.48 -2.92 15.93
N GLU A 124 -0.77 -3.74 16.94
CA GLU A 124 0.20 -4.66 17.52
C GLU A 124 0.69 -5.71 16.51
N GLU A 125 -0.24 -6.29 15.73
CA GLU A 125 0.07 -7.31 14.74
C GLU A 125 0.81 -6.75 13.52
N VAL A 126 0.48 -5.52 13.09
CA VAL A 126 1.22 -4.77 12.06
C VAL A 126 2.65 -4.50 12.54
N LEU A 127 2.83 -3.94 13.74
CA LEU A 127 4.16 -3.68 14.28
C LEU A 127 4.99 -4.95 14.43
N ARG A 128 4.35 -6.06 14.84
CA ARG A 128 5.01 -7.37 14.91
C ARG A 128 5.48 -7.83 13.54
N TYR A 129 4.62 -7.76 12.52
CA TYR A 129 4.97 -8.16 11.16
C TYR A 129 6.11 -7.29 10.59
N LEU A 130 6.01 -5.97 10.76
CA LEU A 130 7.03 -5.04 10.29
C LEU A 130 8.39 -5.27 10.95
N ARG A 131 8.44 -5.58 12.25
CA ARG A 131 9.71 -5.91 12.93
C ARG A 131 10.42 -7.08 12.27
N TYR A 132 9.70 -8.17 11.99
CA TYR A 132 10.29 -9.32 11.31
C TYR A 132 10.79 -8.98 9.90
N ARG A 133 10.02 -8.18 9.13
CA ARG A 133 10.44 -7.76 7.80
C ARG A 133 11.66 -6.85 7.82
N VAL A 134 11.72 -5.89 8.75
CA VAL A 134 12.89 -5.01 8.90
C VAL A 134 14.14 -5.82 9.24
N ASP A 135 14.04 -6.80 10.14
CA ASP A 135 15.18 -7.65 10.48
C ASP A 135 15.61 -8.55 9.32
N GLU A 136 14.66 -9.07 8.53
CA GLU A 136 14.94 -9.82 7.30
C GLU A 136 15.67 -8.95 6.26
N TYR A 137 15.18 -7.73 6.02
CA TYR A 137 15.83 -6.78 5.11
C TYR A 137 17.23 -6.39 5.56
N ARG A 138 17.44 -6.16 6.87
CA ARG A 138 18.78 -5.88 7.41
C ARG A 138 19.76 -7.01 7.11
N LYS A 139 19.34 -8.26 7.35
CA LYS A 139 20.18 -9.43 7.07
C LYS A 139 20.50 -9.57 5.59
N GLN A 140 19.54 -9.31 4.71
CA GLN A 140 19.77 -9.30 3.26
C GLN A 140 20.82 -8.25 2.89
N VAL A 141 20.67 -7.01 3.37
CA VAL A 141 21.63 -5.93 3.10
C VAL A 141 23.02 -6.27 3.64
N GLU A 142 23.13 -6.74 4.88
CA GLU A 142 24.40 -7.16 5.49
C GLU A 142 25.08 -8.28 4.69
N HIS A 143 24.31 -9.24 4.18
CA HIS A 143 24.84 -10.32 3.33
C HIS A 143 25.40 -9.81 2.00
N TYR A 144 24.83 -8.76 1.42
CA TYR A 144 25.34 -8.13 0.19
C TYR A 144 26.46 -7.09 0.42
N MET A 145 26.76 -6.74 1.68
CA MET A 145 27.80 -5.76 2.04
C MET A 145 29.09 -6.39 2.58
N ILE A 146 29.20 -7.72 2.64
CA ILE A 146 30.45 -8.41 2.94
C ILE A 146 31.09 -8.82 1.60
N PRO A 147 32.28 -8.29 1.26
CA PRO A 147 32.99 -8.64 0.03
C PRO A 147 33.47 -10.10 -0.01
#